data_AF-A0AAV0RU85-F1
#
_entry.id   AF-A0AAV0RU85-F1
#
_cell.length_a   1.000
_cell.length_b   1.000
_cell.length_c   1.000
_cell.angle_alpha   90.00
_cell.angle_beta   90.00
_cell.angle_gamma   90.00
#
_symmetry.space_group_name_H-M   'P 1'
#
loop_
_entity.id
_entity.type
_entity.pdbx_description
1 polymer ?
#
loop_
_entity_poly.entity_id
_entity_poly.type
_entity_poly.pdbx_seq_one_letter_code
_entity_poly.pdbx_strand_id
1 'polypeptide(L)'
;MVGLAGEAFKFMTPQESTLMFQRAGMTRLQSVTVIVTMLRKYEDPPTEVPRIRRFCIALATWMMRENRGNAGGFRELGFEKDLECVLETTSEVESFNIFSGTVGMSRHSLCIHSLVETAMELLVAQ
;
A
#
# COMPACT_ATOMS: atom_id res chain seq x y z
N MET A 1 -3.08 13.58 2.14
CA MET A 1 -3.01 13.53 0.66
C MET A 1 -2.42 12.24 0.08
N VAL A 2 -2.04 11.22 0.88
CA VAL A 2 -1.49 9.94 0.35
C VAL A 2 -2.53 9.14 -0.43
N GLY A 3 -3.81 9.20 -0.02
CA GLY A 3 -4.87 8.47 -0.71
C GLY A 3 -5.22 8.95 -2.11
N LEU A 4 -4.96 10.22 -2.41
CA LEU A 4 -5.13 10.76 -3.74
C LEU A 4 -4.01 10.27 -4.67
N ALA A 5 -2.80 10.06 -4.14
CA ALA A 5 -1.68 9.54 -4.91
C ALA A 5 -1.95 8.11 -5.40
N GLY A 6 -2.45 7.22 -4.54
CA GLY A 6 -2.81 5.85 -4.93
C GLY A 6 -3.84 5.78 -6.07
N GLU A 7 -4.76 6.75 -6.14
CA GLU A 7 -5.73 6.82 -7.23
C GLU A 7 -5.19 7.53 -8.48
N ALA A 8 -4.36 8.56 -8.30
CA ALA A 8 -3.67 9.24 -9.39
C ALA A 8 -2.70 8.31 -10.13
N PHE A 9 -2.00 7.42 -9.41
CA PHE A 9 -1.05 6.47 -10.01
C PHE A 9 -1.71 5.46 -10.96
N LYS A 10 -3.02 5.21 -10.84
CA LYS A 10 -3.76 4.36 -11.79
C LYS A 10 -3.83 4.98 -13.19
N PHE A 11 -3.73 6.30 -13.28
CA PHE A 11 -3.82 7.06 -14.53
C PHE A 11 -2.46 7.53 -15.05
N MET A 12 -1.36 7.21 -14.34
CA MET A 12 -0.01 7.56 -14.77
C MET A 12 0.67 6.39 -15.47
N THR A 13 1.43 6.71 -16.51
CA THR A 13 2.36 5.78 -17.15
C THR A 13 3.58 5.52 -16.26
N PRO A 14 4.28 4.39 -16.42
CA PRO A 14 5.51 4.09 -15.69
C PRO A 14 6.60 5.17 -15.80
N GLN A 15 6.63 5.89 -16.92
CA GLN A 15 7.58 6.96 -17.18
C GLN A 15 7.23 8.21 -16.36
N GLU A 16 5.94 8.55 -16.26
CA GLU A 16 5.45 9.70 -15.50
C GLU A 16 5.63 9.52 -14.00
N SER A 17 5.37 8.32 -13.49
CA SER A 17 5.61 7.97 -12.10
C SER A 17 7.10 7.96 -11.76
N THR A 18 7.95 7.37 -12.60
CA THR A 18 9.41 7.41 -12.41
C THR A 18 9.92 8.85 -12.35
N LEU A 19 9.44 9.70 -13.26
CA LEU A 19 9.77 11.14 -13.25
C LEU A 19 9.26 11.84 -11.98
N MET A 20 8.08 11.48 -11.47
CA MET A 20 7.55 12.02 -10.22
C MET A 20 8.41 11.64 -9.02
N PHE A 21 8.83 10.37 -8.89
CA PHE A 21 9.73 9.94 -7.82
C PHE A 21 11.10 10.62 -7.92
N GLN A 22 11.66 10.75 -9.13
CA GLN A 22 12.89 11.50 -9.35
C GLN A 22 12.77 12.98 -8.96
N ARG A 23 11.68 13.64 -9.35
CA ARG A 23 11.39 15.03 -8.95
C ARG A 23 11.21 15.18 -7.45
N ALA A 24 10.68 14.17 -6.78
CA ALA A 24 10.57 14.11 -5.33
C ALA A 24 11.90 13.78 -4.63
N GLY A 25 12.99 13.55 -5.38
CA GLY A 25 14.30 13.18 -4.84
C GLY A 25 14.32 11.77 -4.21
N MET A 26 13.33 10.92 -4.52
CA MET A 26 13.21 9.59 -3.94
C MET A 26 13.71 8.52 -4.92
N THR A 27 14.65 7.71 -4.45
CA THR A 27 15.08 6.50 -5.16
C THR A 27 14.08 5.36 -4.94
N ARG A 28 14.03 4.40 -5.86
CA ARG A 28 13.17 3.21 -5.74
C ARG A 28 13.39 2.46 -4.42
N LEU A 29 14.64 2.23 -4.03
CA LEU A 29 14.98 1.56 -2.76
C LEU A 29 14.51 2.36 -1.54
N GLN A 30 14.64 3.69 -1.56
CA GLN A 30 14.09 4.54 -0.50
C GLN A 30 12.57 4.41 -0.43
N SER A 31 11.87 4.40 -1.58
CA SER A 31 10.42 4.22 -1.61
C SER A 31 9.97 2.88 -1.01
N VAL A 32 10.62 1.77 -1.39
CA VAL A 32 10.35 0.43 -0.81
C VAL A 32 10.57 0.45 0.71
N THR A 33 11.69 1.02 1.15
CA THR A 33 12.04 1.09 2.58
C THR A 33 11.03 1.92 3.38
N VAL A 34 10.62 3.08 2.85
CA VAL A 34 9.63 3.95 3.49
C VAL A 34 8.29 3.24 3.62
N ILE A 35 7.84 2.53 2.58
CA ILE A 35 6.57 1.79 2.61
C ILE A 35 6.57 0.72 3.69
N VAL A 36 7.61 -0.10 3.75
CA VAL A 36 7.75 -1.16 4.78
C VAL A 36 7.82 -0.55 6.18
N THR A 37 8.59 0.51 6.35
CA THR A 37 8.72 1.20 7.64
C THR A 37 7.40 1.80 8.10
N MET A 38 6.60 2.35 7.18
CA MET A 38 5.28 2.89 7.50
C MET A 38 4.30 1.80 7.90
N LEU A 39 4.29 0.65 7.23
CA LEU A 39 3.44 -0.47 7.62
C LEU A 39 3.77 -1.00 9.01
N ARG A 40 5.06 -1.12 9.35
CA ARG A 40 5.51 -1.51 10.70
C ARG A 40 5.17 -0.49 11.76
N LYS A 41 5.32 0.80 11.44
CA LYS A 41 4.94 1.88 12.36
C LYS A 41 3.45 1.83 12.71
N TYR A 42 2.63 1.42 11.75
CA TYR A 42 1.19 1.26 11.91
C TYR A 42 0.81 -0.21 11.92
N GLU A 43 1.53 -1.04 12.70
CA GLU A 43 1.24 -2.47 12.85
C GLU A 43 -0.21 -2.68 13.28
N ASP A 44 -0.72 -1.84 14.18
CA ASP A 44 -2.14 -1.73 14.50
C ASP A 44 -2.84 -0.66 13.65
N PRO A 45 -4.12 -0.87 13.27
CA PRO A 45 -4.88 0.08 12.48
C PRO A 45 -5.07 1.41 13.24
N PRO A 46 -4.49 2.53 12.75
CA PRO A 46 -4.60 3.80 13.45
C PRO A 46 -5.94 4.48 13.15
N THR A 47 -6.56 5.05 14.17
CA THR A 47 -7.80 5.84 14.04
C THR A 47 -7.53 7.29 13.60
N GLU A 48 -6.34 7.83 13.88
CA GLU A 48 -5.95 9.20 13.52
C GLU A 48 -5.58 9.36 12.03
N VAL A 49 -5.00 8.32 11.45
CA VAL A 49 -4.63 8.25 10.03
C VAL A 49 -5.22 7.00 9.38
N PRO A 50 -6.55 6.90 9.32
CA PRO A 50 -7.23 5.72 8.81
C PRO A 50 -6.77 5.46 7.38
N ARG A 51 -6.62 4.17 7.03
CA ARG A 51 -6.25 3.68 5.69
C ARG A 51 -4.78 3.88 5.29
N ILE A 52 -3.91 4.37 6.18
CA ILE A 52 -2.48 4.50 5.86
C ILE A 52 -1.87 3.18 5.38
N ARG A 53 -2.23 2.05 6.03
CA ARG A 53 -1.82 0.71 5.63
C ARG A 53 -2.30 0.35 4.22
N ARG A 54 -3.58 0.56 3.93
CA ARG A 54 -4.15 0.35 2.59
C ARG A 54 -3.39 1.12 1.52
N PHE A 55 -3.02 2.38 1.79
CA PHE A 55 -2.26 3.17 0.82
C PHE A 55 -0.83 2.65 0.63
N CYS A 56 -0.17 2.22 1.70
CA CYS A 56 1.16 1.60 1.62
C CYS A 56 1.11 0.34 0.75
N ILE A 57 0.13 -0.54 0.97
CA ILE A 57 -0.04 -1.78 0.20
C ILE A 57 -0.40 -1.45 -1.25
N ALA A 58 -1.33 -0.52 -1.50
CA ALA A 58 -1.70 -0.14 -2.87
C ALA A 58 -0.51 0.40 -3.66
N LEU A 59 0.34 1.22 -3.01
CA LEU A 59 1.54 1.76 -3.62
C LEU A 59 2.58 0.66 -3.89
N ALA A 60 2.78 -0.26 -2.94
CA ALA A 60 3.66 -1.41 -3.13
C ALA A 60 3.22 -2.29 -4.30
N THR A 61 1.93 -2.65 -4.36
CA THR A 61 1.33 -3.42 -5.45
C THR A 61 1.55 -2.74 -6.80
N TRP A 62 1.35 -1.42 -6.86
CA TRP A 62 1.60 -0.66 -8.08
C TRP A 62 3.08 -0.68 -8.47
N MET A 63 4.00 -0.45 -7.52
CA MET A 63 5.45 -0.51 -7.77
C MET A 63 5.91 -1.88 -8.26
N MET A 64 5.37 -2.97 -7.71
CA MET A 64 5.70 -4.34 -8.12
C MET A 64 5.17 -4.68 -9.52
N ARG A 65 4.00 -4.14 -9.91
CA ARG A 65 3.45 -4.29 -11.26
C ARG A 65 4.26 -3.54 -12.30
N GLU A 66 4.69 -2.32 -11.97
CA GLU A 66 5.44 -1.46 -12.88
C GLU A 66 6.85 -2.01 -13.15
N ASN A 67 7.53 -2.51 -12.11
CA ASN A 67 8.87 -3.02 -12.23
C ASN A 67 9.08 -4.26 -11.35
N ARG A 68 9.34 -5.40 -12.00
CA ARG A 68 9.56 -6.68 -11.32
C ARG A 68 10.68 -6.63 -10.29
N GLY A 69 11.73 -5.84 -10.51
CA GLY A 69 12.85 -5.69 -9.58
C GLY A 69 12.47 -5.08 -8.22
N ASN A 70 11.32 -4.40 -8.13
CA ASN A 70 10.84 -3.88 -6.84
C ASN A 70 10.37 -4.99 -5.91
N ALA A 71 9.83 -6.11 -6.44
CA ALA A 71 9.37 -7.22 -5.61
C ALA A 71 10.52 -7.87 -4.84
N GLY A 72 11.71 -7.96 -5.44
CA GLY A 72 12.92 -8.43 -4.75
C GLY A 72 13.25 -7.57 -3.53
N GLY A 73 13.21 -6.24 -3.66
CA GLY A 73 13.42 -5.33 -2.53
C GLY A 73 12.37 -5.45 -1.43
N PHE A 74 11.09 -5.64 -1.79
CA PHE A 74 10.04 -5.90 -0.80
C PHE A 74 10.26 -7.25 -0.08
N ARG A 75 10.64 -8.30 -0.81
CA ARG A 75 10.92 -9.63 -0.25
C ARG A 75 12.12 -9.61 0.71
N GLU A 76 13.22 -8.98 0.32
CA GLU A 76 14.41 -8.81 1.16
C GLU A 76 14.10 -8.07 2.47
N LEU A 77 13.18 -7.10 2.42
CA LEU A 77 12.74 -6.38 3.59
C LEU A 77 11.69 -7.14 4.42
N GLY A 78 11.21 -8.31 4.00
CA GLY A 78 10.25 -9.12 4.76
C GLY A 78 8.80 -8.65 4.64
N PHE A 79 8.45 -7.99 3.53
CA PHE A 79 7.12 -7.43 3.30
C PHE A 79 5.98 -8.46 3.39
N GLU A 80 6.26 -9.75 3.13
CA GLU A 80 5.29 -10.84 3.31
C GLU A 80 4.76 -10.90 4.75
N LYS A 81 5.63 -10.85 5.75
CA LYS A 81 5.22 -10.87 7.16
C LYS A 81 4.43 -9.62 7.54
N ASP A 82 4.82 -8.47 6.98
CA ASP A 82 4.11 -7.22 7.20
C ASP A 82 2.68 -7.30 6.62
N LEU A 83 2.49 -7.95 5.48
CA LEU A 83 1.18 -8.19 4.85
C LEU A 83 0.32 -9.21 5.63
N GLU A 84 0.92 -10.30 6.13
CA GLU A 84 0.24 -11.27 7.01
C GLU A 84 -0.28 -10.58 8.28
N CYS A 85 0.55 -9.76 8.92
CA CYS A 85 0.15 -8.97 10.07
C CYS A 85 -1.05 -8.05 9.76
N VAL A 86 -1.10 -7.41 8.59
CA VAL A 86 -2.27 -6.61 8.20
C VAL A 86 -3.53 -7.47 8.10
N LEU A 87 -3.46 -8.69 7.59
CA LEU A 87 -4.62 -9.59 7.53
C LEU A 87 -5.13 -9.95 8.92
N GLU A 88 -4.23 -10.23 9.85
CA GLU A 88 -4.57 -10.60 11.24
C GLU A 88 -5.13 -9.43 12.05
N THR A 89 -4.63 -8.22 11.80
CA THR A 89 -4.96 -7.01 12.58
C THR A 89 -5.92 -6.06 11.85
N THR A 90 -6.56 -6.51 10.76
CA THR A 90 -7.50 -5.68 10.01
C THR A 90 -8.70 -5.31 10.89
N SER A 91 -8.98 -4.00 11.00
CA SER A 91 -10.16 -3.48 11.70
C SER A 91 -11.29 -3.16 10.72
N GLU A 92 -12.54 -3.25 11.18
CA GLU A 92 -13.71 -2.75 10.44
C GLU A 92 -13.53 -1.30 10.00
N VAL A 93 -12.85 -0.46 10.81
CA VAL A 93 -12.59 0.96 10.50
C VAL A 93 -11.83 1.13 9.18
N GLU A 94 -10.94 0.21 8.83
CA GLU A 94 -10.20 0.24 7.56
C GLU A 94 -11.01 -0.25 6.35
N SER A 95 -12.18 -0.85 6.60
CA SER A 95 -13.08 -1.35 5.57
C SER A 95 -14.00 -0.27 4.99
N PHE A 96 -14.07 0.90 5.63
CA PHE A 96 -14.95 2.01 5.22
C PHE A 96 -14.17 3.16 4.57
N ASN A 97 -14.83 3.84 3.61
CA ASN A 97 -14.26 4.99 2.93
C ASN A 97 -14.30 6.27 3.79
N ILE A 98 -15.37 6.45 4.56
CA ILE A 98 -15.61 7.60 5.44
C ILE A 98 -16.31 7.10 6.70
N PHE A 99 -15.83 7.55 7.86
CA PHE A 99 -16.47 7.31 9.16
C PHE A 99 -17.07 8.62 9.67
N SER A 100 -18.37 8.63 9.97
CA SER A 100 -19.04 9.76 10.63
C SER A 100 -19.78 9.24 11.86
N GLY A 101 -19.13 9.32 13.03
CA GLY A 101 -19.68 8.75 14.26
C GLY A 101 -19.60 7.22 14.26
N THR A 102 -20.73 6.52 14.38
CA THR A 102 -20.82 5.04 14.37
C THR A 102 -21.19 4.46 12.99
N VAL A 103 -21.38 5.31 11.98
CA VAL A 103 -21.86 4.90 10.65
C VAL A 103 -20.73 5.05 9.63
N GLY A 104 -20.30 3.93 9.03
CA GLY A 104 -19.35 3.90 7.93
C GLY A 104 -20.06 4.01 6.57
N MET A 105 -19.69 5.01 5.76
CA MET A 105 -20.19 5.11 4.38
C MET A 105 -19.26 4.37 3.42
N SER A 106 -19.86 3.45 2.65
CA SER A 106 -19.27 2.60 1.61
C SER A 106 -18.23 1.57 2.09
N ARG A 107 -18.54 0.30 1.81
CA ARG A 107 -17.54 -0.76 1.59
C ARG A 107 -16.72 -0.36 0.36
N HIS A 108 -15.40 -0.37 0.44
CA HIS A 108 -14.58 -0.35 -0.77
C HIS A 108 -15.08 -1.43 -1.74
N SER A 109 -15.07 -1.18 -3.06
CA SER A 109 -15.35 -2.22 -4.06
C SER A 109 -14.36 -3.40 -3.96
N LEU A 110 -13.19 -3.18 -3.35
CA LEU A 110 -12.16 -4.17 -3.05
C LEU A 110 -11.76 -4.10 -1.57
N CYS A 111 -11.93 -5.20 -0.84
CA CYS A 111 -11.50 -5.36 0.54
C CYS A 111 -9.97 -5.15 0.66
N ILE A 112 -9.48 -4.73 1.83
CA ILE A 112 -8.03 -4.72 2.11
C ILE A 112 -7.44 -6.12 1.93
N HIS A 113 -8.21 -7.16 2.25
CA HIS A 113 -7.89 -8.56 1.98
C HIS A 113 -7.51 -8.79 0.51
N SER A 114 -8.36 -8.40 -0.43
CA SER A 114 -8.10 -8.56 -1.87
C SER A 114 -6.86 -7.79 -2.33
N LEU A 115 -6.59 -6.66 -1.69
CA LEU A 115 -5.39 -5.87 -1.98
C LEU A 115 -4.11 -6.56 -1.48
N VAL A 116 -4.17 -7.16 -0.29
CA VAL A 116 -3.09 -7.97 0.28
C VAL A 116 -2.85 -9.23 -0.57
N GLU A 117 -3.90 -9.96 -0.94
CA GLU A 117 -3.79 -11.14 -1.81
C GLU A 117 -3.08 -10.80 -3.12
N THR A 118 -3.50 -9.71 -3.77
CA THR A 118 -2.83 -9.25 -5.01
C THR A 118 -1.35 -8.91 -4.76
N ALA A 119 -1.02 -8.31 -3.62
CA ALA A 119 0.36 -7.97 -3.28
C ALA A 119 1.20 -9.25 -3.06
N MET A 120 0.63 -10.24 -2.36
CA MET A 120 1.26 -11.56 -2.15
C MET A 120 1.48 -12.30 -3.45
N GLU A 121 0.49 -12.32 -4.34
CA GLU A 121 0.64 -12.93 -5.67
C GLU A 121 1.80 -12.31 -6.45
N LEU A 122 1.98 -10.99 -6.39
CA LEU A 122 3.08 -10.30 -7.07
C LEU A 122 4.45 -10.57 -6.44
N LEU A 123 4.50 -10.89 -5.14
CA LEU A 123 5.71 -11.32 -4.46
C LEU A 123 6.09 -12.74 -4.87
N VAL A 124 5.12 -13.63 -5.08
CA VAL A 124 5.35 -15.06 -5.40
C VAL A 124 5.52 -15.31 -6.90
N ALA A 125 4.84 -14.55 -7.77
CA ALA A 125 4.81 -14.77 -9.22
C ALA A 125 6.12 -14.41 -9.96
N GLN A 126 7.28 -14.57 -9.33
CA GLN A 126 8.60 -14.26 -9.87
C GLN A 126 9.57 -15.43 -9.79
#